data_AF-A0A8K0DA40-F1
#
_entry.id   AF-A0A8K0DA40-F1
#
_cell.length_a   1.000
_cell.length_b   1.000
_cell.length_c   1.000
_cell.angle_alpha   90.00
_cell.angle_beta   90.00
_cell.angle_gamma   90.00
#
_symmetry.space_group_name_H-M   'P 1'
#
loop_
_entity.id
_entity.type
_entity.pdbx_description
1 polymer ?
#
loop_
_entity_poly.entity_id
_entity_poly.type
_entity_poly.pdbx_seq_one_letter_code
_entity_poly.pdbx_strand_id
1 'polypeptide(L)'
;MKICVFLILLVAYGNFALNVTMRDIRNLWKGTVAPYSSQYIRKSGGNQNNAVNVFYRYGKMPNDPHLKCYFSCLCFELKVFPSTGEVDVKKWADLFDFLDISLARKCSNSIERDPCQRAYLMVKCVHDHLSKLYPQ
;
A
#
# COMPACT_ATOMS: atom_id res chain seq x y z
N MET A 1 -50.15 -4.39 4.74
CA MET A 1 -49.22 -4.97 3.72
C MET A 1 -48.10 -4.03 3.28
N LYS A 2 -48.29 -2.70 3.20
CA LYS A 2 -47.24 -1.75 2.75
C LYS A 2 -46.09 -1.52 3.75
N ILE A 3 -46.36 -1.62 5.05
CA ILE A 3 -45.37 -1.39 6.12
C ILE A 3 -44.32 -2.52 6.18
N CYS A 4 -44.72 -3.78 5.94
CA CYS A 4 -43.80 -4.92 5.95
C CYS A 4 -42.76 -4.86 4.82
N VAL A 5 -43.14 -4.30 3.66
CA VAL A 5 -42.23 -4.16 2.50
C VAL A 5 -41.13 -3.14 2.79
N PHE A 6 -41.46 -2.03 3.45
CA PHE A 6 -40.47 -1.01 3.84
C PHE A 6 -39.44 -1.54 4.85
N LEU A 7 -39.88 -2.37 5.81
CA LEU A 7 -38.97 -2.97 6.80
C LEU A 7 -38.02 -4.00 6.16
N ILE A 8 -38.50 -4.80 5.20
CA ILE A 8 -37.67 -5.77 4.48
C ILE A 8 -36.60 -5.06 3.63
N LEU A 9 -36.94 -3.93 3.00
CA LEU A 9 -35.97 -3.14 2.23
C LEU A 9 -34.89 -2.53 3.13
N LEU A 10 -35.23 -1.97 4.30
CA LEU A 10 -34.24 -1.38 5.22
C LEU A 10 -33.23 -2.42 5.75
N VAL A 11 -33.66 -3.65 6.01
CA VAL A 11 -32.76 -4.74 6.45
C VAL A 11 -31.86 -5.23 5.31
N ALA A 12 -32.35 -5.22 4.07
CA ALA A 12 -31.58 -5.58 2.88
C ALA A 12 -30.52 -4.51 2.52
N TYR A 13 -30.81 -3.22 2.74
CA TYR A 13 -29.85 -2.13 2.53
C TYR A 13 -28.79 -2.03 3.64
N GLY A 14 -29.05 -2.56 4.84
CA GLY A 14 -28.21 -2.35 6.02
C GLY A 14 -26.92 -3.17 6.11
N ASN A 15 -26.67 -4.13 5.22
CA ASN A 15 -25.58 -5.10 5.39
C ASN A 15 -24.61 -5.22 4.21
N PHE A 16 -24.49 -4.19 3.36
CA PHE A 16 -23.34 -4.13 2.45
C PHE A 16 -22.14 -3.51 3.16
N ALA A 17 -21.68 -4.15 4.23
CA ALA A 17 -20.33 -3.90 4.74
C ALA A 17 -19.37 -4.42 3.67
N LEU A 18 -18.67 -3.51 2.98
CA LEU A 18 -17.61 -3.88 2.06
C LEU A 18 -16.54 -4.63 2.85
N ASN A 19 -16.50 -5.96 2.72
CA ASN A 19 -15.47 -6.79 3.31
C ASN A 19 -14.18 -6.64 2.51
N VAL A 20 -13.44 -5.56 2.76
CA VAL A 20 -12.12 -5.32 2.18
C VAL A 20 -11.14 -6.34 2.73
N THR A 21 -10.36 -6.99 1.86
CA THR A 21 -9.33 -7.96 2.26
C THR A 21 -7.91 -7.44 1.97
N MET A 22 -6.89 -8.04 2.59
CA MET A 22 -5.48 -7.77 2.21
C MET A 22 -5.14 -8.18 0.78
N ARG A 23 -5.95 -9.02 0.14
CA ARG A 23 -5.82 -9.30 -1.29
C ARG A 23 -6.26 -8.09 -2.10
N ASP A 24 -7.36 -7.45 -1.73
CA ASP A 24 -7.89 -6.27 -2.42
C ASP A 24 -6.94 -5.08 -2.29
N ILE A 25 -6.41 -4.85 -1.09
CA ILE A 25 -5.40 -3.80 -0.83
C ILE A 25 -4.15 -4.01 -1.69
N ARG A 26 -3.67 -5.25 -1.81
CA ARG A 26 -2.52 -5.56 -2.69
C ARG A 26 -2.83 -5.34 -4.17
N ASN A 27 -4.06 -5.65 -4.60
CA ASN A 27 -4.48 -5.40 -5.97
C ASN A 27 -4.57 -3.89 -6.27
N LEU A 28 -5.09 -3.10 -5.32
CA LEU A 28 -5.09 -1.64 -5.40
C LEU A 28 -3.67 -1.09 -5.50
N TRP A 29 -2.79 -1.49 -4.58
CA TRP A 29 -1.37 -1.11 -4.63
C TRP A 29 -0.75 -1.46 -5.98
N LYS A 30 -0.94 -2.71 -6.46
CA LYS A 30 -0.41 -3.17 -7.74
C LYS A 30 -0.93 -2.33 -8.90
N GLY A 31 -2.21 -1.96 -8.90
CA GLY A 31 -2.82 -1.08 -9.88
C GLY A 31 -2.21 0.32 -9.88
N THR A 32 -2.14 0.96 -8.72
CA THR A 32 -1.58 2.32 -8.55
C THR A 32 -0.14 2.41 -9.03
N VAL A 33 0.70 1.42 -8.68
CA VAL A 33 2.14 1.47 -8.98
C VAL A 33 2.52 0.86 -10.33
N ALA A 34 1.58 0.20 -11.03
CA ALA A 34 1.85 -0.51 -12.28
C ALA A 34 2.56 0.37 -13.35
N PRO A 35 2.14 1.63 -13.63
CA PRO A 35 2.78 2.46 -14.63
C PRO A 35 4.25 2.77 -14.31
N TYR A 36 4.61 2.79 -13.03
CA TYR A 36 5.93 3.17 -12.53
C TYR A 36 6.84 1.95 -12.26
N SER A 37 6.24 0.76 -12.18
CA SER A 37 6.92 -0.48 -11.76
C SER A 37 7.85 -1.08 -12.83
N SER A 38 7.59 -0.85 -14.13
CA SER A 38 8.23 -1.58 -15.24
C SER A 38 9.71 -1.24 -15.44
N GLN A 39 10.08 0.03 -15.27
CA GLN A 39 11.46 0.50 -15.41
C GLN A 39 12.37 0.04 -14.25
N TYR A 40 11.80 -0.11 -13.05
CA TYR A 40 12.57 -0.46 -11.85
C TYR A 40 12.63 -1.95 -11.57
N ILE A 41 11.62 -2.72 -11.97
CA ILE A 41 11.76 -4.16 -12.10
C ILE A 41 12.98 -4.40 -13.00
N ARG A 42 13.01 -3.90 -14.24
CA ARG A 42 14.18 -4.06 -15.14
C ARG A 42 15.51 -3.59 -14.53
N LYS A 43 15.59 -2.39 -13.93
CA LYS A 43 16.83 -1.86 -13.34
C LYS A 43 17.29 -2.57 -12.06
N SER A 44 16.38 -3.20 -11.31
CA SER A 44 16.73 -3.97 -10.11
C SER A 44 17.17 -5.42 -10.40
N GLY A 45 17.24 -5.84 -11.66
CA GLY A 45 17.50 -7.24 -12.07
C GLY A 45 16.23 -8.02 -12.46
N GLY A 46 15.30 -7.31 -13.11
CA GLY A 46 13.85 -7.52 -13.17
C GLY A 46 13.22 -8.79 -13.68
N ASN A 47 13.94 -9.89 -13.79
CA ASN A 47 13.33 -11.18 -14.08
C ASN A 47 13.67 -12.25 -13.02
N GLN A 48 14.53 -11.95 -12.04
CA GLN A 48 15.00 -12.90 -11.04
C GLN A 48 14.77 -12.48 -9.57
N ASN A 49 14.20 -11.31 -9.28
CA ASN A 49 13.97 -10.88 -7.89
C ASN A 49 12.72 -11.53 -7.27
N ASN A 50 12.96 -12.65 -6.59
CA ASN A 50 11.97 -13.40 -5.83
C ASN A 50 11.21 -12.52 -4.81
N ALA A 51 11.88 -11.54 -4.18
CA ALA A 51 11.31 -10.74 -3.09
C ALA A 51 10.13 -9.83 -3.50
N VAL A 52 10.22 -9.15 -4.65
CA VAL A 52 9.12 -8.31 -5.18
C VAL A 52 7.92 -9.17 -5.56
N ASN A 53 8.19 -10.31 -6.20
CA ASN A 53 7.13 -11.28 -6.52
C ASN A 53 6.50 -11.87 -5.26
N VAL A 54 7.29 -12.14 -4.22
CA VAL A 54 6.80 -12.61 -2.92
C VAL A 54 5.90 -11.58 -2.25
N PHE A 55 6.26 -10.30 -2.30
CA PHE A 55 5.40 -9.22 -1.82
C PHE A 55 4.07 -9.17 -2.59
N TYR A 56 4.11 -9.14 -3.92
CA TYR A 56 2.89 -9.08 -4.72
C TYR A 56 2.00 -10.33 -4.54
N ARG A 57 2.57 -11.53 -4.56
CA ARG A 57 1.82 -12.80 -4.51
C ARG A 57 1.34 -13.16 -3.11
N TYR A 58 2.17 -12.93 -2.10
CA TYR A 58 1.90 -13.43 -0.74
C TYR A 58 1.71 -12.32 0.30
N GLY A 59 2.00 -11.06 -0.04
CA GLY A 59 1.94 -9.96 0.93
C GLY A 59 3.03 -10.09 1.99
N LYS A 60 4.10 -10.85 1.72
CA LYS A 60 5.21 -10.95 2.65
C LYS A 60 6.17 -9.79 2.39
N MET A 61 6.70 -9.21 3.46
CA MET A 61 7.71 -8.16 3.42
C MET A 61 9.07 -8.73 3.81
N PRO A 62 9.77 -9.45 2.91
CA PRO A 62 11.11 -9.94 3.19
C PRO A 62 12.09 -8.77 3.36
N ASN A 63 13.06 -8.96 4.26
CA ASN A 63 14.14 -8.00 4.47
C ASN A 63 15.19 -8.12 3.34
N ASP A 64 14.81 -7.75 2.12
CA ASP A 64 15.61 -7.94 0.91
C ASP A 64 16.08 -6.58 0.33
N PRO A 65 17.38 -6.42 0.01
CA PRO A 65 17.90 -5.15 -0.52
C PRO A 65 17.21 -4.67 -1.79
N HIS A 66 16.86 -5.58 -2.71
CA HIS A 66 16.20 -5.21 -3.95
C HIS A 66 14.76 -4.77 -3.72
N LEU A 67 14.03 -5.44 -2.82
CA LEU A 67 12.69 -5.02 -2.43
C LEU A 67 12.69 -3.64 -1.76
N LYS A 68 13.67 -3.36 -0.90
CA LYS A 68 13.81 -2.03 -0.27
C LYS A 68 13.98 -0.93 -1.30
N CYS A 69 14.94 -1.10 -2.21
CA CYS A 69 15.20 -0.09 -3.23
C CYS A 69 14.08 -0.01 -4.27
N TYR A 70 13.36 -1.11 -4.53
CA TYR A 70 12.15 -1.09 -5.34
C TYR A 70 11.10 -0.10 -4.78
N PHE A 71 10.83 -0.14 -3.47
CA PHE A 71 9.90 0.81 -2.84
C PHE A 71 10.40 2.24 -2.89
N SER A 72 11.69 2.45 -2.68
CA SER A 72 12.29 3.79 -2.77
C SER A 72 12.10 4.40 -4.15
N CYS A 73 12.34 3.60 -5.19
CA CYS A 73 12.15 4.02 -6.57
C CYS A 73 10.69 4.38 -6.86
N LEU A 74 9.74 3.53 -6.41
CA LEU A 74 8.31 3.84 -6.55
C LEU A 74 7.94 5.15 -5.84
N CYS A 75 8.40 5.34 -4.61
CA CYS A 75 8.10 6.55 -3.85
C CYS A 75 8.72 7.80 -4.49
N PHE A 76 9.86 7.68 -5.16
CA PHE A 76 10.47 8.77 -5.93
C PHE A 76 9.65 9.12 -7.19
N GLU A 77 9.26 8.13 -7.98
CA GLU A 77 8.43 8.32 -9.19
C GLU A 77 7.06 8.92 -8.86
N LEU A 78 6.46 8.43 -7.78
CA LEU A 78 5.21 8.95 -7.24
C LEU A 78 5.39 10.31 -6.57
N LYS A 79 6.63 10.82 -6.45
CA LYS A 79 7.02 12.06 -5.79
C LYS A 79 6.53 12.13 -4.33
N VAL A 80 6.38 10.98 -3.68
CA VAL A 80 6.08 10.85 -2.24
C VAL A 80 7.32 11.17 -1.41
N PHE A 81 8.51 10.90 -1.94
CA PHE A 81 9.77 11.44 -1.43
C PHE A 81 10.29 12.53 -2.39
N PRO A 82 9.93 13.81 -2.22
CA PRO A 82 10.70 14.88 -2.81
C PRO A 82 12.17 14.80 -2.33
N SER A 83 13.10 15.29 -3.15
CA SER A 83 14.55 15.28 -2.91
C SER A 83 14.99 15.94 -1.59
N THR A 84 14.08 16.62 -0.90
CA THR A 84 14.24 17.29 0.39
C THR A 84 14.22 16.35 1.60
N GLY A 85 13.83 15.08 1.41
CA GLY A 85 13.95 14.03 2.43
C GLY A 85 12.77 13.88 3.39
N GLU A 86 11.74 14.71 3.29
CA GLU A 86 10.47 14.55 4.00
C GLU A 86 9.43 13.86 3.12
N VAL A 87 8.63 12.98 3.72
CA VAL A 87 7.50 12.31 3.04
C VAL A 87 6.39 13.33 2.78
N ASP A 88 5.94 13.44 1.55
CA ASP A 88 4.69 14.14 1.22
C ASP A 88 3.50 13.25 1.63
N VAL A 89 3.12 13.35 2.89
CA VAL A 89 2.04 12.56 3.52
C VAL A 89 0.71 12.77 2.81
N LYS A 90 0.42 14.01 2.39
CA LYS A 90 -0.83 14.32 1.70
C LYS A 90 -0.86 13.64 0.35
N LYS A 91 0.22 13.76 -0.43
CA LYS A 91 0.32 13.07 -1.72
C LYS A 91 0.25 11.56 -1.59
N TRP A 92 0.84 11.01 -0.54
CA TRP A 92 0.77 9.58 -0.29
C TRP A 92 -0.67 9.11 -0.03
N ALA A 93 -1.42 9.84 0.81
CA ALA A 93 -2.84 9.56 1.03
C ALA A 93 -3.69 9.77 -0.24
N ASP A 94 -3.42 10.82 -1.02
CA ASP A 94 -4.13 11.13 -2.28
C ASP A 94 -3.88 10.06 -3.38
N LEU A 95 -2.76 9.33 -3.33
CA LEU A 95 -2.43 8.27 -4.30
C LEU A 95 -3.04 6.91 -3.95
N PHE A 96 -3.35 6.70 -2.67
CA PHE A 96 -3.82 5.42 -2.16
C PHE A 96 -5.05 5.66 -1.28
N ASP A 97 -6.23 5.65 -1.90
CA ASP A 97 -7.51 5.94 -1.23
C ASP A 97 -7.81 5.02 -0.01
N PHE A 98 -7.14 3.87 0.09
CA PHE A 98 -7.24 2.96 1.23
C PHE A 98 -6.35 3.38 2.43
N LEU A 99 -5.50 4.39 2.27
CA LEU A 99 -4.64 4.94 3.32
C LEU A 99 -5.27 6.18 3.91
N ASP A 100 -5.71 6.06 5.16
CA ASP A 100 -6.06 7.22 5.96
C ASP A 100 -4.81 8.12 6.18
N ILE A 101 -5.00 9.43 6.11
CA ILE A 101 -3.90 10.42 6.26
C ILE A 101 -3.20 10.30 7.63
N SER A 102 -3.89 9.87 8.68
CA SER A 102 -3.30 9.61 9.99
C SER A 102 -2.36 8.42 9.96
N LEU A 103 -2.67 7.37 9.19
CA LEU A 103 -1.79 6.23 8.99
C LEU A 103 -0.56 6.62 8.17
N ALA A 104 -0.74 7.40 7.10
CA ALA A 104 0.37 7.94 6.31
C ALA A 104 1.33 8.77 7.18
N ARG A 105 0.79 9.67 8.03
CA ARG A 105 1.57 10.47 8.98
C ARG A 105 2.27 9.62 10.04
N LYS A 106 1.61 8.57 10.52
CA LYS A 106 2.20 7.64 11.49
C LYS A 106 3.41 6.91 10.90
N CYS A 107 3.31 6.50 9.65
CA CYS A 107 4.33 5.70 8.98
C CYS A 107 5.43 6.52 8.27
N SER A 108 5.28 7.84 8.17
CA SER A 108 6.28 8.72 7.56
C SER A 108 7.47 9.08 8.45
N ASN A 109 7.37 8.88 9.77
CA ASN A 109 8.31 9.44 10.76
C ASN A 109 9.57 8.59 10.96
N SER A 110 10.29 8.26 9.88
CA SER A 110 11.56 7.53 9.97
C SER A 110 12.76 8.48 9.91
N ILE A 111 13.68 8.35 10.88
CA ILE A 111 14.99 9.05 10.90
C ILE A 111 16.06 8.33 10.04
N GLU A 112 15.66 7.31 9.29
CA GLU A 112 16.56 6.52 8.46
C GLU A 112 17.17 7.36 7.33
N ARG A 113 18.48 7.23 7.12
CA ARG A 113 19.22 8.01 6.12
C ARG A 113 19.29 7.28 4.78
N ASP A 114 19.33 5.96 4.79
CA ASP A 114 19.31 5.18 3.55
C ASP A 114 17.93 5.28 2.90
N PRO A 115 17.80 5.85 1.70
CA PRO A 115 16.50 6.04 1.05
C PRO A 115 15.79 4.72 0.74
N CYS A 116 16.53 3.62 0.55
CA CYS A 116 15.95 2.28 0.35
C CYS A 116 15.31 1.76 1.64
N GLN A 117 16.07 1.76 2.73
CA GLN A 117 15.60 1.34 4.05
C GLN A 117 14.45 2.23 4.55
N ARG A 118 14.54 3.55 4.38
CA ARG A 118 13.48 4.48 4.78
C ARG A 118 12.15 4.18 4.06
N ALA A 119 12.19 4.01 2.74
CA ALA A 119 11.01 3.65 1.94
C ALA A 119 10.41 2.31 2.38
N TYR A 120 11.27 1.32 2.61
CA TYR A 120 10.86 0.01 3.09
C TYR A 120 10.18 0.06 4.45
N LEU A 121 10.74 0.78 5.42
CA LEU A 121 10.16 0.91 6.76
C LEU A 121 8.80 1.59 6.73
N MET A 122 8.66 2.61 5.88
CA MET A 122 7.39 3.31 5.67
C MET A 122 6.30 2.38 5.10
N VAL A 123 6.61 1.65 4.01
CA VAL A 123 5.67 0.67 3.41
C VAL A 123 5.38 -0.47 4.39
N LYS A 124 6.38 -0.96 5.12
CA LYS A 124 6.22 -2.01 6.13
C LYS A 124 5.33 -1.58 7.28
N CYS A 125 5.46 -0.35 7.77
CA CYS A 125 4.59 0.19 8.81
C CYS A 125 3.12 0.16 8.37
N VAL A 126 2.83 0.60 7.13
CA VAL A 126 1.48 0.55 6.55
C VAL A 126 1.01 -0.90 6.41
N HIS A 127 1.84 -1.76 5.83
CA HIS A 127 1.53 -3.17 5.63
C HIS A 127 1.18 -3.87 6.95
N ASP A 128 1.98 -3.67 7.99
CA ASP A 128 1.78 -4.30 9.30
C ASP A 128 0.53 -3.75 10.00
N HIS A 129 0.16 -2.49 9.76
CA HIS A 129 -1.09 -1.93 10.27
C HIS A 129 -2.31 -2.53 9.55
N LEU A 130 -2.29 -2.53 8.22
CA LEU A 130 -3.39 -3.05 7.40
C LEU A 130 -3.58 -4.57 7.60
N SER A 131 -2.50 -5.33 7.78
CA SER A 131 -2.57 -6.77 8.05
C SER A 131 -3.25 -7.12 9.37
N LYS A 132 -3.24 -6.20 10.35
CA LYS A 132 -3.97 -6.37 11.62
C LYS A 132 -5.45 -6.04 11.47
N LEU A 133 -5.78 -5.08 10.62
CA LEU A 133 -7.17 -4.67 10.35
C LEU A 133 -7.89 -5.66 9.43
N TYR A 134 -7.16 -6.23 8.47
CA TYR A 134 -7.69 -7.10 7.43
C TYR A 134 -6.90 -8.43 7.39
N PRO A 135 -7.08 -9.32 8.37
CA PRO A 135 -6.40 -10.63 8.37
C PRO A 135 -6.74 -11.41 7.08
N GLN A 136 -5.78 -12.24 6.63
CA GLN A 136 -5.90 -13.01 5.38
C GLN A 136 -6.88 -14.18 5.49
#